data_AF-A0A8T7GMJ9-F1
#
_entry.id   AF-A0A8T7GMJ9-F1
#
_cell.length_a   1.000
_cell.length_b   1.000
_cell.length_c   1.000
_cell.angle_alpha   90.00
_cell.angle_beta   90.00
_cell.angle_gamma   90.00
#
_symmetry.space_group_name_H-M   'P 1'
#
loop_
_entity.id
_entity.type
_entity.pdbx_description
1 polymer ?
#
loop_
_entity_poly.entity_id
_entity_poly.type
_entity_poly.pdbx_seq_one_letter_code
_entity_poly.pdbx_strand_id
1 'polypeptide(L)'
;MDPLSGVEPQLGQRKSGLEALEEKALEIIRERGDEGIYQHELWKALGLDSREGSRLALRLLKKGLIVREPAVHNGRRTYKLFLAKQEKRQVKLEVRIGGAIEIPCFTCRHMEKCYVGGFFDPTTCPILRRWLDAKTTAVKKALGRG
;
A
#
# COMPACT_ATOMS: atom_id res chain seq x y z
N MET A 1 -20.38 20.33 -20.05
CA MET A 1 -20.93 19.32 -19.13
C MET A 1 -19.88 18.24 -19.03
N ASP A 2 -19.02 18.31 -18.02
CA ASP A 2 -17.93 17.35 -17.79
C ASP A 2 -18.46 16.11 -17.06
N PRO A 3 -18.34 14.89 -17.63
CA PRO A 3 -18.95 13.70 -17.05
C PRO A 3 -18.06 12.94 -16.05
N LEU A 4 -17.11 13.60 -15.37
CA LEU A 4 -16.13 12.92 -14.49
C LEU A 4 -16.15 13.35 -13.01
N SER A 5 -17.21 14.03 -12.53
CA SER A 5 -17.43 14.25 -11.09
C SER A 5 -18.20 13.07 -10.47
N GLY A 6 -17.54 11.94 -10.21
CA GLY A 6 -18.30 10.77 -9.76
C GLY A 6 -17.56 9.58 -9.16
N VAL A 7 -16.31 9.72 -8.71
CA VAL A 7 -15.69 8.65 -7.90
C VAL A 7 -14.92 9.23 -6.73
N GLU A 8 -15.65 9.61 -5.69
CA GLU A 8 -15.08 9.72 -4.35
C GLU A 8 -14.82 8.29 -3.84
N PRO A 9 -13.59 7.92 -3.46
CA PRO A 9 -13.34 6.65 -2.78
C PRO A 9 -13.98 6.72 -1.39
N GLN A 10 -15.08 5.99 -1.20
CA GLN A 10 -15.73 5.86 0.10
C GLN A 10 -14.83 5.06 1.06
N LEU A 11 -13.92 5.76 1.75
CA LEU A 11 -13.12 5.17 2.85
C LEU A 11 -13.95 5.12 4.14
N GLY A 12 -15.14 4.50 4.06
CA GLY A 12 -16.09 4.36 5.16
C GLY A 12 -15.95 3.01 5.86
N GLN A 13 -14.78 2.68 6.40
CA GLN A 13 -14.66 1.53 7.30
C GLN A 13 -14.94 1.99 8.74
N ARG A 14 -15.92 1.38 9.41
CA ARG A 14 -16.07 1.51 10.87
C ARG A 14 -14.84 0.87 11.53
N LYS A 15 -13.87 1.69 11.94
CA LYS A 15 -12.72 1.22 12.71
C LYS A 15 -13.22 0.57 14.00
N SER A 16 -12.68 -0.61 14.32
CA SER A 16 -12.94 -1.21 15.63
C SER A 16 -12.49 -0.25 16.74
N GLY A 17 -13.14 -0.25 17.91
CA GLY A 17 -12.77 0.65 19.01
C GLY A 17 -11.28 0.55 19.39
N LEU A 18 -10.70 -0.62 19.18
CA LEU A 18 -9.30 -0.92 19.42
C LEU A 18 -8.36 -0.32 18.36
N GLU A 19 -8.78 -0.21 17.10
CA GLU A 19 -8.02 0.49 16.03
C GLU A 19 -8.08 2.00 16.20
N ALA A 20 -9.24 2.55 16.60
CA ALA A 20 -9.37 3.96 16.93
C ALA A 20 -8.46 4.35 18.10
N LEU A 21 -8.34 3.48 19.12
CA LEU A 21 -7.43 3.69 20.24
C LEU A 21 -5.95 3.66 19.83
N GLU A 22 -5.57 2.76 18.90
CA GLU A 22 -4.22 2.75 18.33
C GLU A 22 -3.90 4.03 17.57
N GLU A 23 -4.82 4.47 16.73
CA GLU A 23 -4.64 5.66 15.91
C GLU A 23 -4.43 6.90 16.79
N LYS A 24 -5.27 7.04 17.83
CA LYS A 24 -5.13 8.12 18.81
C LYS A 24 -3.81 8.05 19.57
N ALA A 25 -3.36 6.85 19.95
CA ALA A 25 -2.06 6.68 20.59
C ALA A 25 -0.90 7.09 19.67
N LEU A 26 -0.96 6.70 18.39
CA LEU A 26 0.04 7.07 17.39
C LEU A 26 0.04 8.56 17.08
N GLU A 27 -1.11 9.21 17.10
CA GLU A 27 -1.25 10.66 16.97
C GLU A 27 -0.56 11.41 18.10
N ILE A 28 -0.83 11.04 19.36
CA ILE A 28 -0.17 11.62 20.53
C ILE A 28 1.37 11.43 20.47
N ILE A 29 1.83 10.23 20.08
CA ILE A 29 3.28 9.97 19.95
C ILE A 29 3.87 10.81 18.79
N ARG A 30 3.13 10.99 17.69
CA ARG A 30 3.56 11.80 16.54
C ARG A 30 3.74 13.28 16.90
N GLU A 31 2.81 13.84 17.65
CA GLU A 31 2.85 15.25 18.08
C GLU A 31 4.07 15.56 18.95
N ARG A 32 4.59 14.56 19.68
CA ARG A 32 5.81 14.69 20.49
C ARG A 32 7.09 14.61 19.67
N GLY A 33 7.03 14.13 18.44
CA GLY A 33 8.17 14.06 17.53
C GLY A 33 9.38 13.34 18.13
N ASP A 34 10.55 13.96 17.96
CA ASP A 34 11.84 13.43 18.43
C ASP A 34 12.04 13.54 19.95
N GLU A 35 11.18 14.30 20.66
CA GLU A 35 11.22 14.30 22.13
C GLU A 35 10.70 12.96 22.67
N GLY A 36 9.69 12.38 22.02
CA GLY A 36 8.99 11.16 22.49
C GLY A 36 8.16 11.38 23.75
N ILE A 37 7.38 10.37 24.14
CA ILE A 37 6.49 10.43 25.30
C ILE A 37 6.81 9.33 26.31
N TYR A 38 6.78 9.63 27.61
CA TYR A 38 6.92 8.58 28.62
C TYR A 38 5.68 7.69 28.63
N GLN A 39 5.87 6.37 28.79
CA GLN A 39 4.76 5.40 28.78
C GLN A 39 3.60 5.81 29.70
N HIS A 40 3.90 6.18 30.94
CA HIS A 40 2.89 6.55 31.93
C HIS A 40 2.11 7.82 31.57
N GLU A 41 2.70 8.73 30.80
CA GLU A 41 2.01 9.93 30.30
C GLU A 41 1.08 9.60 29.15
N LEU A 42 1.48 8.67 28.27
CA LEU A 42 0.62 8.19 27.20
C LEU A 42 -0.65 7.52 27.76
N TRP A 43 -0.55 6.75 28.84
CA TRP A 43 -1.72 6.14 29.49
C TRP A 43 -2.68 7.22 30.00
N LYS A 44 -2.15 8.23 30.70
CA LYS A 44 -2.93 9.36 31.21
C LYS A 44 -3.63 10.11 30.07
N ALA A 45 -2.92 10.39 28.97
CA ALA A 45 -3.47 11.08 27.82
C ALA A 45 -4.58 10.29 27.11
N LEU A 46 -4.51 8.96 27.16
CA LEU A 46 -5.52 8.05 26.59
C LEU A 46 -6.64 7.67 27.57
N GLY A 47 -6.53 8.05 28.86
CA GLY A 47 -7.48 7.65 29.90
C GLY A 47 -7.41 6.15 30.24
N LEU A 48 -6.26 5.51 30.04
CA LEU A 48 -6.04 4.08 30.26
C LEU A 48 -5.34 3.81 31.58
N ASP A 49 -5.59 2.62 32.14
CA ASP A 49 -4.77 2.11 33.22
C ASP A 49 -3.41 1.56 32.72
N SER A 50 -2.53 1.19 33.65
CA SER A 50 -1.20 0.69 33.31
C SER A 50 -1.22 -0.65 32.57
N ARG A 51 -2.25 -1.48 32.78
CA ARG A 51 -2.39 -2.81 32.17
C ARG A 51 -2.85 -2.68 30.72
N GLU A 52 -3.90 -1.91 30.48
CA GLU A 52 -4.45 -1.61 29.16
C GLU A 52 -3.43 -0.86 28.31
N GLY A 53 -2.82 0.17 28.89
CA GLY A 53 -1.74 0.91 28.26
C GLY A 53 -0.59 -0.01 27.84
N SER A 54 -0.07 -0.81 28.76
CA SER A 54 1.04 -1.72 28.45
C SER A 54 0.71 -2.70 27.32
N ARG A 55 -0.53 -3.20 27.27
CA ARG A 55 -1.01 -4.06 26.17
C ARG A 55 -1.05 -3.31 24.84
N LEU A 56 -1.53 -2.07 24.84
CA LEU A 56 -1.58 -1.22 23.65
C LEU A 56 -0.19 -0.96 23.09
N ALA A 57 0.77 -0.52 23.92
CA ALA A 57 2.14 -0.29 23.44
C ALA A 57 2.82 -1.58 22.97
N LEU A 58 2.60 -2.71 23.66
CA LEU A 58 3.15 -3.98 23.19
C LEU A 58 2.62 -4.34 21.80
N ARG A 59 1.34 -4.07 21.52
CA ARG A 59 0.74 -4.29 20.20
C ARG A 59 1.34 -3.38 19.14
N LEU A 60 1.48 -2.09 19.44
CA LEU A 60 2.12 -1.12 18.54
C LEU A 60 3.59 -1.46 18.25
N LEU A 61 4.33 -1.93 19.26
CA LEU A 61 5.71 -2.43 19.11
C LEU A 61 5.76 -3.67 18.20
N LYS A 62 4.86 -4.64 18.41
CA LYS A 62 4.79 -5.84 17.54
C LYS A 62 4.44 -5.50 16.09
N LYS A 63 3.64 -4.46 15.87
CA LYS A 63 3.34 -3.94 14.53
C LYS A 63 4.47 -3.10 13.93
N GLY A 64 5.53 -2.82 14.69
CA GLY A 64 6.64 -1.97 14.25
C GLY A 64 6.24 -0.51 14.03
N LEU A 65 5.17 -0.04 14.67
CA LEU A 65 4.66 1.33 14.51
C LEU A 65 5.31 2.32 15.47
N ILE A 66 5.82 1.82 16.60
CA ILE A 66 6.53 2.61 17.61
C ILE A 66 7.82 1.88 18.00
N VAL A 67 8.75 2.62 18.58
CA VAL A 67 9.93 2.09 19.28
C VAL A 67 9.94 2.60 20.71
N ARG A 68 10.73 1.97 21.58
CA ARG A 68 10.88 2.37 22.98
C ARG A 68 12.35 2.43 23.38
N GLU A 69 12.70 3.41 24.19
CA GLU A 69 14.03 3.56 24.75
C GLU A 69 13.97 3.58 26.28
N PRO A 70 14.87 2.88 27.00
CA PRO A 70 14.93 2.93 28.46
C PRO A 70 15.19 4.37 28.93
N ALA A 71 14.42 4.84 29.90
CA ALA A 71 14.57 6.17 30.46
C ALA A 71 14.32 6.16 31.97
N VAL A 72 14.70 7.24 32.65
CA VAL A 72 14.34 7.50 34.05
C VAL A 72 13.48 8.75 34.09
N HIS A 73 12.32 8.65 34.72
CA HIS A 73 11.43 9.79 34.95
C HIS A 73 11.06 9.81 36.43
N ASN A 74 11.29 10.93 37.11
CA ASN A 74 11.06 11.09 38.56
C ASN A 74 11.68 9.95 39.41
N GLY A 75 12.93 9.59 39.12
CA GLY A 75 13.68 8.55 39.84
C GLY A 75 13.20 7.12 39.58
N ARG A 76 12.21 6.90 38.70
CA ARG A 76 11.71 5.56 38.34
C ARG A 76 12.11 5.20 36.92
N ARG A 77 12.58 3.96 36.74
CA ARG A 77 12.85 3.40 35.40
C ARG A 77 11.53 3.27 34.64
N THR A 78 11.53 3.73 33.40
CA THR A 78 10.40 3.69 32.48
C THR A 78 10.92 3.59 31.05
N TYR A 79 10.02 3.75 30.08
CA TYR A 79 10.38 3.86 28.68
C TYR A 79 9.83 5.15 28.08
N LYS A 80 10.61 5.75 27.19
CA LYS A 80 10.14 6.78 26.28
C LYS A 80 9.76 6.12 24.96
N LEU A 81 8.60 6.50 24.42
CA LEU A 81 8.02 5.96 23.20
C LEU A 81 8.18 6.96 22.08
N PHE A 82 8.57 6.48 20.91
CA PHE A 82 8.73 7.26 19.70
C PHE A 82 8.01 6.56 18.55
N LEU A 83 7.62 7.32 17.52
CA LEU A 83 7.21 6.69 16.28
C LEU A 83 8.37 5.89 15.71
N ALA A 84 8.08 4.69 15.23
CA ALA A 84 9.07 3.98 14.44
C ALA A 84 9.36 4.82 13.20
N LYS A 85 10.63 5.05 12.90
CA LYS A 85 11.05 5.60 11.61
C LYS A 85 10.66 4.55 10.57
N GLN A 86 9.48 4.73 9.98
CA GLN A 86 9.13 4.01 8.77
C GLN A 86 10.07 4.57 7.72
N GLU A 87 11.22 3.91 7.55
CA GLU A 87 11.90 3.91 6.28
C GLU A 87 10.86 3.40 5.29
N LYS A 88 10.07 4.32 4.73
CA LYS A 88 9.29 4.06 3.53
C LYS A 88 10.35 3.64 2.55
N ARG A 89 10.58 2.33 2.45
CA ARG A 89 11.41 1.75 1.41
C ARG A 89 10.66 2.14 0.16
N GLN A 90 11.04 3.27 -0.43
CA GLN A 90 10.52 3.72 -1.69
C GLN A 90 11.03 2.67 -2.67
N VAL A 91 10.24 1.61 -2.84
CA VAL A 91 10.50 0.63 -3.87
C VAL A 91 10.19 1.36 -5.16
N LYS A 92 11.24 1.91 -5.77
CA LYS A 92 11.16 2.47 -7.11
C LYS A 92 10.94 1.28 -8.06
N LEU A 93 9.68 0.92 -8.25
CA LEU A 93 9.29 -0.07 -9.22
C LEU A 93 9.30 0.58 -10.59
N GLU A 94 10.35 0.32 -11.37
CA GLU A 94 10.38 0.69 -12.79
C GLU A 94 9.53 -0.31 -13.58
N VAL A 95 8.31 0.08 -13.92
CA VAL A 95 7.44 -0.72 -14.80
C VAL A 95 7.67 -0.28 -16.24
N ARG A 96 8.20 -1.18 -17.08
CA ARG A 96 8.34 -0.93 -18.52
C ARG A 96 7.07 -1.38 -19.25
N ILE A 97 6.23 -0.41 -19.59
CA ILE A 97 4.93 -0.67 -20.24
C ILE A 97 5.03 -0.57 -21.78
N GLY A 98 6.19 -0.15 -22.33
CA GLY A 98 6.36 0.09 -23.76
C GLY A 98 5.96 -1.08 -24.64
N GLY A 99 6.34 -2.31 -24.29
CA GLY A 99 5.94 -3.51 -25.03
C GLY A 99 4.43 -3.80 -24.98
N ALA A 100 3.75 -3.43 -23.89
CA ALA A 100 2.31 -3.63 -23.75
C ALA A 100 1.50 -2.66 -24.61
N ILE A 101 1.97 -1.41 -24.79
CA ILE A 101 1.33 -0.39 -25.63
C ILE A 101 1.29 -0.83 -27.10
N GLU A 102 2.28 -1.59 -27.55
CA GLU A 102 2.33 -2.08 -28.94
C GLU A 102 1.35 -3.23 -29.20
N ILE A 103 0.77 -3.85 -28.16
CA ILE A 103 -0.19 -4.95 -28.33
C ILE A 103 -1.53 -4.34 -28.75
N PRO A 104 -2.10 -4.72 -29.92
CA PRO A 104 -3.32 -4.09 -30.43
C PRO A 104 -4.53 -4.28 -29.52
N CYS A 105 -4.50 -5.28 -28.63
CA CYS A 105 -5.51 -5.50 -27.61
C CYS A 105 -5.58 -4.36 -26.57
N PHE A 106 -4.47 -3.69 -26.27
CA PHE A 106 -4.40 -2.65 -25.24
C PHE A 106 -5.28 -1.43 -25.57
N THR A 107 -5.53 -1.17 -26.85
CA THR A 107 -6.40 -0.10 -27.34
C THR A 107 -7.59 -0.62 -28.15
N CYS A 108 -7.92 -1.90 -28.00
CA CYS A 108 -9.01 -2.51 -28.77
C CYS A 108 -10.37 -2.07 -28.22
N ARG A 109 -11.22 -1.48 -29.08
CA ARG A 109 -12.58 -1.04 -28.73
C ARG A 109 -13.50 -2.15 -28.20
N HIS A 110 -13.14 -3.41 -28.44
CA HIS A 110 -13.93 -4.58 -28.05
C HIS A 110 -13.37 -5.28 -26.81
N MET A 111 -12.33 -4.71 -26.16
CA MET A 111 -11.59 -5.36 -25.07
C MET A 111 -12.50 -5.87 -23.93
N GLU A 112 -13.50 -5.08 -23.53
CA GLU A 112 -14.42 -5.45 -22.44
C GLU A 112 -15.32 -6.65 -22.75
N LYS A 113 -15.49 -7.00 -24.03
CA LYS A 113 -16.36 -8.09 -24.51
C LYS A 113 -15.56 -9.21 -25.18
N CYS A 114 -14.23 -9.14 -25.11
CA CYS A 114 -13.32 -10.08 -25.76
C CYS A 114 -12.97 -11.23 -24.79
N TYR A 115 -13.40 -12.45 -25.09
CA TYR A 115 -13.13 -13.63 -24.26
C TYR A 115 -13.16 -14.91 -25.12
N VAL A 116 -12.50 -15.97 -24.64
CA VAL A 116 -12.38 -17.24 -25.36
C VAL A 116 -13.75 -17.90 -25.53
N GLY A 117 -14.08 -18.32 -26.76
CA GLY A 117 -15.37 -18.87 -27.15
C GLY A 117 -16.49 -17.83 -27.35
N GLY A 118 -16.19 -16.54 -27.17
CA GLY A 118 -17.15 -15.44 -27.36
C GLY A 118 -17.27 -14.98 -28.81
N PHE A 119 -18.17 -14.02 -29.06
CA PHE A 119 -18.29 -13.38 -30.39
C PHE A 119 -16.99 -12.65 -30.78
N PHE A 120 -16.37 -11.97 -29.82
CA PHE A 120 -15.00 -11.47 -29.94
C PHE A 120 -14.07 -12.44 -29.22
N ASP A 121 -13.44 -13.34 -29.98
CA ASP A 121 -12.54 -14.35 -29.43
C ASP A 121 -11.07 -14.00 -29.75
N PRO A 122 -10.20 -13.86 -28.73
CA PRO A 122 -8.80 -13.55 -28.97
C PRO A 122 -8.04 -14.66 -29.71
N THR A 123 -8.48 -15.92 -29.64
CA THR A 123 -7.83 -17.06 -30.30
C THR A 123 -8.01 -17.07 -31.82
N THR A 124 -9.09 -16.46 -32.30
CA THR A 124 -9.43 -16.34 -33.73
C THR A 124 -9.33 -14.90 -34.25
N CYS A 125 -8.91 -13.95 -33.42
CA CYS A 125 -8.86 -12.53 -33.75
C CYS A 125 -7.88 -12.21 -34.89
N PRO A 126 -8.34 -11.62 -36.02
CA PRO A 126 -7.46 -11.31 -37.16
C PRO A 126 -6.50 -10.17 -36.87
N ILE A 127 -6.89 -9.19 -36.04
CA ILE A 127 -6.03 -8.05 -35.66
C ILE A 127 -4.83 -8.54 -34.85
N LEU A 128 -5.11 -9.36 -33.83
CA LEU A 128 -4.07 -9.94 -32.98
C LEU A 128 -3.15 -10.88 -33.78
N ARG A 129 -3.74 -11.70 -34.66
CA ARG A 129 -2.98 -12.61 -35.53
C ARG A 129 -1.99 -11.87 -36.43
N ARG A 130 -2.45 -10.85 -37.14
CA ARG A 130 -1.58 -10.04 -38.02
C ARG A 130 -0.41 -9.41 -37.25
N TRP A 131 -0.66 -8.94 -36.04
CA TRP A 131 0.38 -8.38 -35.19
C TRP A 131 1.40 -9.44 -34.75
N LEU A 132 0.93 -10.63 -34.31
CA LEU A 132 1.79 -11.76 -33.95
C LEU A 132 2.67 -12.21 -35.13
N ASP A 133 2.11 -12.29 -36.33
CA ASP A 133 2.85 -12.67 -37.54
C ASP A 133 3.96 -11.66 -37.87
N ALA A 134 3.66 -10.36 -37.75
CA ALA A 134 4.66 -9.30 -37.96
C ALA A 134 5.81 -9.39 -36.93
N LYS A 135 5.48 -9.61 -35.64
CA LYS A 135 6.49 -9.73 -34.57
C LYS A 135 7.32 -11.00 -34.70
N THR A 136 6.69 -12.13 -35.01
CA THR A 136 7.40 -13.42 -35.15
C THR A 136 8.30 -13.46 -36.37
N THR A 137 7.91 -12.83 -37.49
CA THR A 137 8.77 -12.68 -38.67
C THR A 137 10.05 -11.92 -38.34
N ALA A 138 9.95 -10.81 -37.60
CA ALA A 138 11.10 -10.02 -37.16
C ALA A 138 12.06 -10.85 -36.27
N VAL A 139 11.51 -11.65 -35.35
CA VAL A 139 12.30 -12.53 -34.48
C VAL A 139 12.96 -13.66 -35.28
N LYS A 140 12.25 -14.32 -36.20
CA LYS A 140 12.81 -15.37 -37.07
C LYS A 140 13.99 -14.85 -37.90
N LYS A 141 13.87 -13.64 -38.45
CA LYS A 141 14.95 -12.96 -39.18
C LYS A 141 16.16 -12.66 -38.30
N ALA A 142 15.94 -12.19 -37.07
CA ALA A 142 17.02 -11.92 -36.11
C ALA A 142 17.72 -13.20 -35.62
N LEU A 143 17.02 -14.34 -35.59
CA LEU A 143 17.57 -15.64 -35.17
C LEU A 143 18.20 -16.46 -36.30
N GLY A 144 18.25 -15.93 -37.54
CA GLY A 144 18.92 -16.59 -38.67
C GLY A 144 18.27 -17.90 -39.13
N ARG A 145 16.99 -18.11 -38.84
CA ARG A 145 16.22 -19.30 -39.27
C ARG A 145 15.26 -18.97 -40.40
N GLY A 146 15.85 -18.50 -41.51
CA GLY A 146 15.17 -18.32 -42.80
C GLY A 146 15.26 -19.59 -43.62
#